data_AF-A0A1M5KRA9-F1
#
_entry.id   AF-A0A1M5KRA9-F1
#
_cell.length_a   1.000
_cell.length_b   1.000
_cell.length_c   1.000
_cell.angle_alpha   90.00
_cell.angle_beta   90.00
_cell.angle_gamma   90.00
#
_symmetry.space_group_name_H-M   'P 1'
#
loop_
_entity.id
_entity.type
_entity.pdbx_description
1 polymer ?
#
loop_
_entity_poly.entity_id
_entity_poly.type
_entity_poly.pdbx_seq_one_letter_code
_entity_poly.pdbx_strand_id
1 'polypeptide(L)'
;MDKNITLTGNLRTEWIKYEEYEIKLTKENEHYICPKEGSKFTIYDPFEKSNELLLDVIDLGDKAISGEIGEEDINNLVIEFAKKYGLLGVITSSVYNRDIIGESKVLLTSTNILKSKDKIMDEDDYISMFIPFAKQEEVYLRKLGKHMTLFKAEDSPKFYGKRPLILDLVFSKYYCERVDWIVEFAKNISTHINQTLVYKNIKLTESVTIMAGKFKAENIGLSVAVLDSPYIEWDFDSLKVAIEVIYSFTVADSKNTLKRCENCKKVFIAKNDNEKYCSKVCRNRYNVNKSRNKAKS
;
A
#
# COMPACT_ATOMS: atom_id res chain seq x y z
N MET A 1 -18.06 12.17 18.39
CA MET A 1 -17.55 11.02 17.62
C MET A 1 -16.68 11.56 16.50
N ASP A 2 -15.39 11.27 16.63
CA ASP A 2 -14.37 11.60 15.65
C ASP A 2 -14.51 10.71 14.42
N LYS A 3 -14.13 11.23 13.25
CA LYS A 3 -14.25 10.53 11.95
C LYS A 3 -13.07 9.59 11.74
N ASN A 4 -12.89 8.63 12.66
CA ASN A 4 -11.76 7.72 12.64
C ASN A 4 -12.21 6.29 12.36
N ILE A 5 -11.43 5.56 11.56
CA ILE A 5 -11.53 4.12 11.38
C ILE A 5 -11.27 3.47 12.74
N THR A 6 -12.18 2.59 13.13
CA THR A 6 -11.93 1.67 14.24
C THR A 6 -11.34 0.39 13.68
N LEU A 7 -10.16 0.01 14.17
CA LEU A 7 -9.51 -1.27 13.86
C LEU A 7 -9.73 -2.25 15.02
N THR A 8 -9.89 -3.53 14.71
CA THR A 8 -10.04 -4.58 15.73
C THR A 8 -8.68 -5.20 16.03
N GLY A 9 -8.26 -5.16 17.29
CA GLY A 9 -6.95 -5.65 17.74
C GLY A 9 -5.87 -4.55 17.83
N ASN A 10 -4.78 -4.83 18.54
CA ASN A 10 -3.62 -3.95 18.62
C ASN A 10 -2.69 -4.22 17.42
N LEU A 11 -3.09 -3.75 16.24
CA LEU A 11 -2.29 -3.84 15.02
C LEU A 11 -1.15 -2.82 15.10
N ARG A 12 0.09 -3.28 15.05
CA ARG A 12 1.28 -2.45 15.02
C ARG A 12 2.29 -3.04 14.06
N THR A 13 2.96 -2.19 13.30
CA THR A 13 4.15 -2.57 12.54
C THR A 13 5.03 -1.35 12.38
N GLU A 14 6.33 -1.54 12.19
CA GLU A 14 7.23 -0.43 11.87
C GLU A 14 7.50 -0.44 10.37
N TRP A 15 7.25 0.70 9.74
CA TRP A 15 7.54 0.93 8.34
C TRP A 15 8.49 2.11 8.16
N ILE A 16 9.28 2.07 7.09
CA ILE A 16 10.22 3.14 6.75
C ILE A 16 9.70 3.94 5.55
N LYS A 17 9.86 5.25 5.66
CA LYS A 17 9.68 6.19 4.55
C LYS A 17 10.83 7.20 4.51
N TYR A 18 11.09 7.72 3.32
CA TYR A 18 12.10 8.74 3.09
C TYR A 18 11.45 10.12 2.93
N GLU A 19 12.17 11.19 3.30
CA GLU A 19 11.68 12.58 3.18
C GLU A 19 11.42 12.96 1.72
N GLU A 20 12.30 12.52 0.82
CA GLU A 20 12.24 12.78 -0.61
C GLU A 20 12.37 11.49 -1.44
N TYR A 21 11.62 11.45 -2.54
CA TYR A 21 11.60 10.40 -3.55
C TYR A 21 11.74 11.03 -4.95
N GLU A 22 12.20 10.25 -5.92
CA GLU A 22 12.32 10.66 -7.31
C GLU A 22 11.85 9.55 -8.26
N ILE A 23 11.36 9.95 -9.44
CA ILE A 23 11.12 9.00 -10.53
C ILE A 23 12.41 8.82 -11.33
N LYS A 24 12.82 7.57 -11.52
CA LYS A 24 13.90 7.16 -12.41
C LYS A 24 13.33 6.33 -13.55
N LEU A 25 13.95 6.43 -14.71
CA LEU A 25 13.56 5.71 -15.92
C LEU A 25 14.58 4.62 -16.24
N THR A 26 14.08 3.43 -16.58
CA THR A 26 14.92 2.41 -17.23
C THR A 26 15.16 2.75 -18.71
N LYS A 27 15.99 1.96 -19.39
CA LYS A 27 16.22 2.10 -20.84
C LYS A 27 14.95 1.83 -21.65
N GLU A 28 14.06 1.00 -21.11
CA GLU A 28 12.77 0.64 -21.66
C GLU A 28 11.66 1.64 -21.30
N ASN A 29 12.03 2.80 -20.74
CA ASN A 29 11.11 3.87 -20.33
C ASN A 29 10.11 3.42 -19.25
N GLU A 30 10.49 2.47 -18.40
CA GLU A 30 9.69 2.09 -17.23
C GLU A 30 9.96 3.07 -16.08
N HIS A 31 8.88 3.58 -15.48
CA HIS A 31 8.97 4.54 -14.39
C HIS A 31 9.09 3.82 -13.04
N TYR A 32 10.18 4.07 -12.33
CA TYR A 32 10.42 3.58 -10.99
C TYR A 32 10.45 4.73 -10.01
N ILE A 33 9.74 4.59 -8.90
CA ILE A 33 9.90 5.48 -7.75
C ILE A 33 11.00 4.92 -6.84
N CYS A 34 11.96 5.78 -6.49
CA CYS A 34 13.09 5.45 -5.65
C CYS A 34 13.27 6.51 -4.55
N PRO A 35 13.77 6.14 -3.36
CA PRO A 35 14.31 7.11 -2.42
C PRO A 35 15.36 8.00 -3.10
N LYS A 36 15.29 9.31 -2.88
CA LYS A 36 16.25 10.25 -3.44
C LYS A 36 17.59 10.14 -2.70
N GLU A 37 18.71 10.23 -3.41
CA GLU A 37 20.03 10.20 -2.79
C GLU A 37 20.18 11.30 -1.72
N GLY A 38 20.72 10.95 -0.55
CA GLY A 38 20.87 11.86 0.60
C GLY A 38 19.59 12.13 1.39
N SER A 39 18.46 11.52 1.02
CA SER A 39 17.19 11.64 1.74
C SER A 39 17.25 10.92 3.10
N LYS A 40 16.69 11.54 4.14
CA LYS A 40 16.62 10.92 5.47
C LYS A 40 15.41 10.01 5.58
N PHE A 41 15.58 8.91 6.29
CA PHE A 41 14.47 8.00 6.58
C PHE A 41 13.84 8.32 7.94
N THR A 42 12.57 7.95 8.08
CA THR A 42 11.82 7.95 9.35
C THR A 42 11.10 6.62 9.51
N ILE A 43 11.00 6.16 10.76
CA ILE A 43 10.24 4.95 11.12
C ILE A 43 8.91 5.41 11.72
N TYR A 44 7.81 4.77 11.31
CA TYR A 44 6.47 5.07 11.82
C TYR A 44 5.58 3.82 11.78
N ASP A 45 4.43 3.89 12.45
CA ASP A 45 3.41 2.85 12.38
C ASP A 45 2.29 3.23 11.38
N PRO A 46 2.11 2.48 10.27
CA PRO A 46 1.03 2.70 9.32
C PRO A 46 -0.38 2.66 9.93
N PHE A 47 -0.60 1.90 11.00
CA PHE A 47 -1.92 1.76 11.62
C PHE A 47 -2.36 3.02 12.37
N GLU A 48 -1.41 3.80 12.91
CA GLU A 48 -1.67 5.12 13.50
C GLU A 48 -2.16 6.14 12.45
N LYS A 49 -1.87 5.88 11.17
CA LYS A 49 -2.24 6.71 10.01
C LYS A 49 -3.31 6.08 9.12
N SER A 50 -3.98 5.03 9.60
CA SER A 50 -4.95 4.23 8.82
C SER A 50 -5.99 5.03 8.04
N ASN A 51 -6.56 6.09 8.62
CA ASN A 51 -7.53 6.95 7.92
C ASN A 51 -6.94 7.63 6.69
N GLU A 52 -5.83 8.36 6.90
CA GLU A 52 -5.17 9.17 5.90
C GLU A 52 -4.61 8.26 4.80
N LEU A 53 -3.96 7.16 5.22
CA LEU A 53 -3.41 6.14 4.35
C LEU A 53 -4.47 5.51 3.43
N LEU A 54 -5.59 5.05 4.01
CA LEU A 54 -6.66 4.44 3.23
C LEU A 54 -7.32 5.46 2.29
N LEU A 55 -7.61 6.67 2.75
CA LEU A 55 -8.25 7.69 1.91
C LEU A 55 -7.32 8.17 0.78
N ASP A 56 -6.02 8.32 1.03
CA ASP A 56 -5.04 8.74 0.04
C ASP A 56 -4.81 7.67 -1.04
N VAL A 57 -4.73 6.38 -0.68
CA VAL A 57 -4.61 5.30 -1.68
C VAL A 57 -5.86 5.19 -2.55
N ILE A 58 -7.04 5.46 -2.00
CA ILE A 58 -8.28 5.50 -2.78
C ILE A 58 -8.29 6.69 -3.74
N ASP A 59 -7.90 7.88 -3.28
CA ASP A 59 -7.86 9.09 -4.12
C ASP A 59 -6.86 8.92 -5.27
N LEU A 60 -5.70 8.32 -5.00
CA LEU A 60 -4.74 7.93 -6.03
C LEU A 60 -5.36 6.98 -7.06
N GLY A 61 -6.06 5.93 -6.58
CA GLY A 61 -6.74 4.97 -7.43
C GLY A 61 -7.85 5.59 -8.27
N ASP A 62 -8.70 6.44 -7.68
CA ASP A 62 -9.79 7.14 -8.37
C ASP A 62 -9.27 8.02 -9.51
N LYS A 63 -8.22 8.81 -9.23
CA LYS A 63 -7.60 9.67 -10.24
C LYS A 63 -7.00 8.85 -11.37
N ALA A 64 -6.32 7.75 -11.05
CA ALA A 64 -5.76 6.86 -12.04
C ALA A 64 -6.82 6.11 -12.87
N ILE A 65 -8.00 5.82 -12.31
CA ILE A 65 -9.14 5.23 -13.04
C ILE A 65 -9.80 6.26 -13.96
N SER A 66 -9.98 7.49 -13.48
CA SER A 66 -10.68 8.55 -14.23
C SER A 66 -10.01 8.87 -15.58
N GLY A 67 -8.68 8.71 -15.66
CA GLY A 67 -7.90 9.11 -16.82
C GLY A 67 -7.86 10.63 -17.05
N GLU A 68 -8.32 11.42 -16.08
CA GLU A 68 -8.39 12.89 -16.18
C GLU A 68 -7.03 13.58 -16.01
N ILE A 69 -5.99 12.84 -15.60
CA ILE A 69 -4.66 13.36 -15.32
C ILE A 69 -3.60 12.64 -16.14
N GLY A 70 -2.53 13.37 -16.49
CA GLY A 70 -1.42 12.84 -17.28
C GLY A 70 -0.48 11.94 -16.47
N GLU A 71 0.48 11.33 -17.16
CA GLU A 71 1.49 10.46 -16.52
C GLU A 71 2.39 11.22 -15.52
N GLU A 72 2.77 12.47 -15.83
CA GLU A 72 3.54 13.33 -14.93
C GLU A 72 2.76 13.63 -13.63
N ASP A 73 1.46 13.89 -13.74
CA ASP A 73 0.60 14.10 -12.59
C ASP A 73 0.47 12.83 -11.73
N ILE A 74 0.38 11.66 -12.37
CA ILE A 74 0.36 10.36 -11.68
C ILE A 74 1.68 10.13 -10.94
N ASN A 75 2.81 10.36 -11.60
CA ASN A 75 4.13 10.26 -10.99
C ASN A 75 4.25 11.15 -9.75
N ASN A 76 3.79 12.40 -9.84
CA ASN A 76 3.78 13.33 -8.71
C ASN A 76 2.89 12.83 -7.56
N LEU A 77 1.71 12.27 -7.86
CA LEU A 77 0.84 11.70 -6.82
C LEU A 77 1.47 10.48 -6.15
N VAL A 78 2.21 9.65 -6.89
CA VAL A 78 2.93 8.49 -6.33
C VAL A 78 4.11 8.94 -5.47
N ILE A 79 4.84 9.99 -5.87
CA ILE A 79 5.86 10.63 -5.02
C ILE A 79 5.24 11.12 -3.71
N GLU A 80 4.15 11.89 -3.79
CA GLU A 80 3.48 12.42 -2.59
C GLU A 80 2.95 11.30 -1.69
N PHE A 81 2.45 10.21 -2.26
CA PHE A 81 2.07 9.02 -1.51
C PHE A 81 3.27 8.41 -0.79
N ALA A 82 4.39 8.19 -1.49
CA ALA A 82 5.59 7.59 -0.91
C ALA A 82 6.25 8.49 0.15
N LYS A 83 6.27 9.82 -0.02
CA LYS A 83 6.74 10.75 1.01
C LYS A 83 5.94 10.65 2.30
N LYS A 84 4.64 10.39 2.20
CA LYS A 84 3.77 10.22 3.38
C LYS A 84 3.91 8.87 4.03
N TYR A 85 4.04 7.79 3.25
CA TYR A 85 3.83 6.42 3.75
C TYR A 85 4.96 5.43 3.44
N GLY A 86 5.88 5.74 2.54
CA GLY A 86 6.91 4.83 2.04
C GLY A 86 6.47 4.02 0.83
N LEU A 87 7.36 3.15 0.35
CA LEU A 87 7.05 2.21 -0.74
C LEU A 87 6.20 1.04 -0.22
N LEU A 88 5.52 0.34 -1.14
CA LEU A 88 4.51 -0.65 -0.77
C LEU A 88 5.08 -1.96 -0.22
N GLY A 89 6.35 -2.27 -0.46
CA GLY A 89 6.91 -3.61 -0.18
C GLY A 89 6.37 -4.66 -1.15
N VAL A 90 6.28 -4.32 -2.44
CA VAL A 90 5.74 -5.21 -3.49
C VAL A 90 6.52 -6.52 -3.58
N ILE A 91 7.83 -6.51 -3.31
CA ILE A 91 8.72 -7.67 -3.34
C ILE A 91 8.26 -8.82 -2.44
N THR A 92 7.77 -8.54 -1.23
CA THR A 92 7.29 -9.57 -0.29
C THR A 92 5.84 -9.93 -0.56
N SER A 93 5.01 -8.93 -0.92
CA SER A 93 3.57 -9.14 -1.12
C SER A 93 3.20 -9.90 -2.40
N SER A 94 4.15 -10.06 -3.33
CA SER A 94 3.90 -10.67 -4.64
C SER A 94 4.22 -12.16 -4.72
N VAL A 95 4.74 -12.76 -3.64
CA VAL A 95 5.29 -14.12 -3.63
C VAL A 95 4.65 -15.00 -2.55
N TYR A 96 4.79 -16.32 -2.70
CA TYR A 96 4.45 -17.31 -1.66
C TYR A 96 5.61 -17.59 -0.69
N ASN A 97 6.85 -17.30 -1.11
CA ASN A 97 8.03 -17.52 -0.29
C ASN A 97 7.99 -16.55 0.91
N ARG A 98 8.13 -17.09 2.12
CA ARG A 98 8.23 -16.26 3.34
C ARG A 98 9.58 -15.55 3.44
N ASP A 99 10.65 -16.23 3.06
CA ASP A 99 11.97 -15.63 2.87
C ASP A 99 12.34 -15.77 1.39
N ILE A 100 12.75 -14.67 0.77
CA ILE A 100 13.21 -14.66 -0.63
C ILE A 100 14.72 -14.92 -0.65
N ILE A 101 15.44 -14.46 0.37
CA ILE A 101 16.90 -14.47 0.36
C ILE A 101 17.43 -15.88 0.66
N GLY A 102 18.24 -16.41 -0.24
CA GLY A 102 18.82 -17.75 -0.18
C GLY A 102 17.93 -18.86 -0.72
N GLU A 103 16.76 -18.51 -1.29
CA GLU A 103 15.92 -19.44 -2.02
C GLU A 103 16.41 -19.62 -3.46
N SER A 104 16.36 -20.84 -3.98
CA SER A 104 16.77 -21.07 -5.39
C SER A 104 15.73 -20.54 -6.38
N LYS A 105 14.46 -20.48 -5.97
CA LYS A 105 13.34 -20.07 -6.82
C LYS A 105 12.33 -19.26 -6.01
N VAL A 106 11.84 -18.20 -6.64
CA VAL A 106 10.78 -17.34 -6.13
C VAL A 106 9.46 -17.68 -6.81
N LEU A 107 8.45 -18.00 -6.03
CA LEU A 107 7.12 -18.42 -6.48
C LEU A 107 6.17 -17.22 -6.44
N LEU A 108 5.82 -16.69 -7.61
CA LEU A 108 4.89 -15.58 -7.70
C LEU A 108 3.46 -16.01 -7.42
N THR A 109 2.72 -15.14 -6.74
CA THR A 109 1.30 -15.36 -6.48
C THR A 109 0.47 -15.19 -7.76
N SER A 110 -0.68 -15.87 -7.85
CA SER A 110 -1.53 -15.81 -9.05
C SER A 110 -2.17 -14.43 -9.30
N THR A 111 -2.24 -13.59 -8.27
CA THR A 111 -2.90 -12.28 -8.29
C THR A 111 -1.91 -11.12 -8.09
N ASN A 112 -0.61 -11.37 -8.30
CA ASN A 112 0.43 -10.35 -8.13
C ASN A 112 0.32 -9.20 -9.14
N ILE A 113 0.90 -8.05 -8.78
CA ILE A 113 0.88 -6.83 -9.59
C ILE A 113 2.06 -6.72 -10.57
N LEU A 114 3.02 -7.63 -10.51
CA LEU A 114 4.24 -7.62 -11.33
C LEU A 114 3.96 -7.99 -12.80
N LYS A 115 2.76 -8.51 -13.11
CA LYS A 115 2.31 -8.88 -14.48
C LYS A 115 3.29 -9.80 -15.22
N SER A 116 4.16 -10.51 -14.49
CA SER A 116 5.08 -11.49 -15.07
C SER A 116 4.30 -12.67 -15.65
N LYS A 117 4.73 -13.15 -16.81
CA LYS A 117 4.17 -14.36 -17.45
C LYS A 117 4.58 -15.62 -16.70
N ASP A 118 5.76 -15.60 -16.09
CA ASP A 118 6.33 -16.73 -15.37
C ASP A 118 5.89 -16.69 -13.91
N LYS A 119 5.40 -17.83 -13.40
CA LYS A 119 4.98 -17.97 -11.99
C LYS A 119 6.14 -18.33 -11.07
N ILE A 120 7.31 -18.60 -11.64
CA ILE A 120 8.52 -19.02 -10.94
C ILE A 120 9.67 -18.25 -11.56
N MET A 121 10.49 -17.61 -10.73
CA MET A 121 11.66 -16.84 -11.16
C MET A 121 12.90 -17.27 -10.37
N ASP A 122 14.08 -17.05 -10.93
CA ASP A 122 15.32 -17.09 -10.17
C ASP A 122 15.38 -15.94 -9.15
N GLU A 123 16.04 -16.16 -8.01
CA GLU A 123 16.17 -15.19 -6.92
C GLU A 123 16.77 -13.87 -7.41
N ASP A 124 17.90 -13.95 -8.12
CA ASP A 124 18.63 -12.79 -8.61
C ASP A 124 17.78 -11.99 -9.61
N ASP A 125 17.12 -12.67 -10.54
CA ASP A 125 16.23 -12.03 -11.52
C ASP A 125 15.07 -11.32 -10.81
N TYR A 126 14.48 -11.97 -9.81
CA TYR A 126 13.39 -11.40 -9.03
C TYR A 126 13.82 -10.16 -8.23
N ILE A 127 14.94 -10.26 -7.49
CA ILE A 127 15.46 -9.15 -6.69
C ILE A 127 15.86 -7.98 -7.60
N SER A 128 16.45 -8.24 -8.77
CA SER A 128 16.88 -7.20 -9.71
C SER A 128 15.75 -6.26 -10.16
N MET A 129 14.50 -6.75 -10.20
CA MET A 129 13.32 -5.93 -10.50
C MET A 129 13.10 -4.80 -9.49
N PHE A 130 13.64 -4.92 -8.27
CA PHE A 130 13.46 -3.97 -7.18
C PHE A 130 14.72 -3.15 -6.84
N ILE A 131 15.84 -3.47 -7.50
CA ILE A 131 17.09 -2.68 -7.41
C ILE A 131 17.64 -2.33 -8.81
N PRO A 132 16.81 -1.86 -9.76
CA PRO A 132 17.21 -1.73 -11.17
C PRO A 132 18.32 -0.70 -11.41
N PHE A 133 18.61 0.17 -10.43
CA PHE A 133 19.65 1.20 -10.52
C PHE A 133 20.83 0.98 -9.57
N ALA A 134 20.78 -0.05 -8.72
CA ALA A 134 21.86 -0.35 -7.80
C ALA A 134 22.98 -1.06 -8.54
N LYS A 135 24.22 -0.70 -8.23
CA LYS A 135 25.40 -1.43 -8.72
C LYS A 135 25.68 -2.64 -7.85
N GLN A 136 26.40 -3.61 -8.41
CA GLN A 136 26.72 -4.86 -7.73
C GLN A 136 27.59 -4.64 -6.47
N GLU A 137 28.43 -3.61 -6.46
CA GLU A 137 29.21 -3.20 -5.29
C GLU A 137 28.36 -2.51 -4.20
N GLU A 138 27.19 -1.99 -4.56
CA GLU A 138 26.31 -1.25 -3.65
C GLU A 138 25.36 -2.17 -2.91
N VAL A 139 24.78 -3.16 -3.59
CA VAL A 139 23.86 -4.13 -2.99
C VAL A 139 24.20 -5.52 -3.50
N TYR A 140 24.50 -6.44 -2.58
CA TYR A 140 24.74 -7.84 -2.93
C TYR A 140 24.46 -8.77 -1.76
N LEU A 141 24.11 -10.01 -2.10
CA LEU A 141 23.98 -11.09 -1.13
C LEU A 141 25.34 -11.74 -0.89
N ARG A 142 25.65 -12.01 0.38
CA ARG A 142 26.87 -12.71 0.77
C ARG A 142 26.56 -13.87 1.69
N LYS A 143 27.09 -15.04 1.35
CA LYS A 143 27.09 -16.21 2.23
C LYS A 143 28.25 -16.12 3.22
N LEU A 144 27.94 -16.10 4.50
CA LEU A 144 28.90 -16.14 5.61
C LEU A 144 28.69 -17.45 6.38
N GLY A 145 29.43 -18.49 5.98
CA GLY A 145 29.27 -19.83 6.53
C GLY A 145 27.90 -20.44 6.18
N LYS A 146 27.08 -20.69 7.20
CA LYS A 146 25.69 -21.18 7.04
C LYS A 146 24.65 -20.07 6.94
N HIS A 147 25.04 -18.81 7.10
CA HIS A 147 24.13 -17.67 7.12
C HIS A 147 24.23 -16.87 5.81
N MET A 148 23.08 -16.38 5.34
CA MET A 148 23.02 -15.37 4.29
C MET A 148 22.92 -13.99 4.92
N THR A 149 23.47 -12.98 4.25
CA THR A 149 23.40 -11.58 4.65
C THR A 149 23.31 -10.70 3.42
N LEU A 150 22.47 -9.68 3.50
CA LEU A 150 22.43 -8.59 2.54
C LEU A 150 23.47 -7.54 2.90
N PHE A 151 24.42 -7.29 2.00
CA PHE A 151 25.30 -6.14 2.10
C PHE A 151 24.69 -4.97 1.33
N LYS A 152 24.75 -3.79 1.92
CA LYS A 152 24.29 -2.53 1.34
C LYS A 152 25.27 -1.41 1.68
N ALA A 153 25.70 -0.64 0.67
CA ALA A 153 26.66 0.45 0.80
C ALA A 153 25.99 1.73 1.35
N GLU A 154 25.33 1.61 2.49
CA GLU A 154 24.63 2.70 3.16
C GLU A 154 24.54 2.44 4.68
N ASP A 155 24.25 3.50 5.43
CA ASP A 155 24.05 3.47 6.88
C ASP A 155 22.56 3.54 7.21
N SER A 156 21.80 2.55 6.74
CA SER A 156 20.37 2.39 7.08
C SER A 156 20.20 1.31 8.17
N PRO A 157 19.06 1.28 8.88
CA PRO A 157 18.85 0.33 9.95
C PRO A 157 19.03 -1.10 9.46
N LYS A 158 19.67 -1.92 10.30
CA LYS A 158 19.78 -3.37 10.11
C LYS A 158 18.82 -4.02 11.07
N PHE A 159 17.87 -4.78 10.54
CA PHE A 159 16.87 -5.46 11.36
C PHE A 159 17.37 -6.87 11.67
N TYR A 160 18.07 -7.02 12.79
CA TYR A 160 18.60 -8.30 13.21
C TYR A 160 17.53 -9.20 13.83
N GLY A 161 17.34 -10.39 13.27
CA GLY A 161 16.79 -11.57 13.96
C GLY A 161 15.28 -11.56 14.28
N LYS A 162 14.53 -10.52 13.92
CA LYS A 162 13.07 -10.44 14.15
C LYS A 162 12.23 -10.38 12.89
N ARG A 163 12.82 -10.08 11.73
CA ARG A 163 12.10 -9.94 10.46
C ARG A 163 12.84 -10.67 9.32
N PRO A 164 12.16 -11.00 8.22
CA PRO A 164 12.81 -11.57 7.04
C PRO A 164 13.95 -10.68 6.53
N LEU A 165 15.06 -11.29 6.12
CA LEU A 165 16.25 -10.55 5.68
C LEU A 165 15.95 -9.63 4.48
N ILE A 166 14.95 -9.97 3.67
CA ILE A 166 14.51 -9.15 2.55
C ILE A 166 14.00 -7.76 2.97
N LEU A 167 13.55 -7.57 4.22
CA LEU A 167 13.15 -6.24 4.69
C LEU A 167 14.33 -5.28 4.85
N ASP A 168 15.55 -5.79 5.09
CA ASP A 168 16.75 -4.94 5.03
C ASP A 168 16.94 -4.34 3.64
N LEU A 169 16.47 -5.03 2.59
CA LEU A 169 16.40 -4.50 1.23
C LEU A 169 15.23 -3.55 1.07
N VAL A 170 14.00 -3.92 1.46
CA VAL A 170 12.80 -3.07 1.31
C VAL A 170 13.00 -1.67 1.90
N PHE A 171 13.73 -1.58 3.01
CA PHE A 171 13.99 -0.31 3.70
C PHE A 171 15.26 0.41 3.24
N SER A 172 15.99 -0.17 2.28
CA SER A 172 17.19 0.42 1.69
C SER A 172 16.87 1.60 0.77
N LYS A 173 17.81 2.57 0.65
CA LYS A 173 17.67 3.64 -0.35
C LYS A 173 17.73 3.12 -1.79
N TYR A 174 18.28 1.91 -1.98
CA TYR A 174 18.43 1.25 -3.27
C TYR A 174 17.15 0.55 -3.75
N TYR A 175 16.18 0.34 -2.85
CA TYR A 175 14.92 -0.30 -3.19
C TYR A 175 14.00 0.65 -3.93
N CYS A 176 13.54 0.21 -5.10
CA CYS A 176 12.63 0.94 -5.96
C CYS A 176 11.43 0.07 -6.33
N GLU A 177 10.31 0.72 -6.63
CA GLU A 177 9.12 0.04 -7.15
C GLU A 177 8.67 0.71 -8.42
N ARG A 178 8.11 -0.06 -9.37
CA ARG A 178 7.50 0.56 -10.54
C ARG A 178 6.27 1.35 -10.14
N VAL A 179 6.13 2.52 -10.76
CA VAL A 179 4.97 3.41 -10.57
C VAL A 179 3.68 2.68 -10.94
N ASP A 180 3.68 1.90 -12.03
CA ASP A 180 2.48 1.19 -12.49
C ASP A 180 2.01 0.09 -11.52
N TRP A 181 2.92 -0.52 -10.74
CA TRP A 181 2.55 -1.46 -9.68
C TRP A 181 1.76 -0.76 -8.56
N ILE A 182 2.26 0.38 -8.08
CA ILE A 182 1.61 1.17 -7.03
C ILE A 182 0.25 1.68 -7.52
N VAL A 183 0.19 2.18 -8.76
CA VAL A 183 -1.04 2.67 -9.38
C VAL A 183 -2.05 1.54 -9.55
N GLU A 184 -1.64 0.37 -10.05
CA GLU A 184 -2.51 -0.79 -10.20
C GLU A 184 -3.08 -1.25 -8.85
N PHE A 185 -2.26 -1.25 -7.80
CA PHE A 185 -2.73 -1.53 -6.44
C PHE A 185 -3.80 -0.52 -5.98
N ALA A 186 -3.54 0.78 -6.16
CA ALA A 186 -4.49 1.83 -5.81
C ALA A 186 -5.82 1.73 -6.60
N LYS A 187 -5.75 1.43 -7.91
CA LYS A 187 -6.92 1.15 -8.75
C LYS A 187 -7.75 -0.02 -8.23
N ASN A 188 -7.09 -1.10 -7.80
CA ASN A 188 -7.76 -2.27 -7.23
C ASN A 188 -8.52 -1.89 -5.95
N ILE A 189 -7.89 -1.19 -5.01
CA ILE A 189 -8.53 -0.72 -3.76
C ILE A 189 -9.74 0.18 -4.05
N SER A 190 -9.59 1.18 -4.94
CA SER A 190 -10.69 2.07 -5.33
C SER A 190 -11.88 1.29 -5.94
N THR A 191 -11.59 0.34 -6.84
CA THR A 191 -12.61 -0.50 -7.49
C THR A 191 -13.38 -1.34 -6.46
N HIS A 192 -12.67 -1.95 -5.52
CA HIS A 192 -13.28 -2.76 -4.46
C HIS A 192 -14.17 -1.94 -3.53
N ILE A 193 -13.79 -0.71 -3.23
CA ILE A 193 -14.64 0.19 -2.44
C ILE A 193 -15.91 0.53 -3.19
N ASN A 194 -15.82 0.85 -4.48
CA ASN A 194 -17.00 1.15 -5.27
C ASN A 194 -17.95 -0.05 -5.32
N GLN A 195 -17.43 -1.26 -5.51
CA GLN A 195 -18.22 -2.49 -5.44
C GLN A 195 -18.86 -2.68 -4.05
N THR A 196 -18.10 -2.50 -2.97
CA THR A 196 -18.60 -2.61 -1.59
C THR A 196 -19.74 -1.62 -1.32
N LEU A 197 -19.58 -0.37 -1.75
CA LEU A 197 -20.60 0.65 -1.57
C LEU A 197 -21.86 0.35 -2.40
N VAL A 198 -21.72 -0.20 -3.60
CA VAL A 198 -22.87 -0.65 -4.40
C VAL A 198 -23.59 -1.80 -3.72
N TYR A 199 -22.86 -2.85 -3.33
CA TYR A 199 -23.46 -4.04 -2.73
C TYR A 199 -24.10 -3.80 -1.36
N LYS A 200 -23.56 -2.88 -0.55
CA LYS A 200 -24.20 -2.45 0.71
C LYS A 200 -25.55 -1.74 0.50
N ASN A 201 -25.82 -1.21 -0.69
CA ASN A 201 -27.04 -0.45 -1.00
C ASN A 201 -28.09 -1.24 -1.78
N ILE A 202 -27.87 -2.53 -2.05
CA ILE A 202 -28.85 -3.40 -2.72
C ILE A 202 -29.20 -4.60 -1.86
N LYS A 203 -30.41 -5.15 -2.06
CA LYS A 203 -30.82 -6.38 -1.41
C LYS A 203 -30.22 -7.57 -2.15
N LEU A 204 -29.12 -8.11 -1.61
CA LEU A 204 -28.50 -9.33 -2.13
C LEU A 204 -29.36 -10.56 -1.82
N THR A 205 -29.39 -11.51 -2.76
CA THR A 205 -30.00 -12.84 -2.58
C THR A 205 -28.97 -13.90 -2.16
N GLU A 206 -27.69 -13.62 -2.34
CA GLU A 206 -26.56 -14.48 -1.98
C GLU A 206 -25.32 -13.64 -1.61
N SER A 207 -24.32 -14.26 -0.98
CA SER A 207 -23.08 -13.58 -0.62
C SER A 207 -22.23 -13.28 -1.85
N VAL A 208 -21.70 -12.05 -1.96
CA VAL A 208 -20.78 -11.64 -3.02
C VAL A 208 -19.36 -11.45 -2.47
N THR A 209 -18.37 -12.08 -3.11
CA THR A 209 -16.96 -11.94 -2.73
C THR A 209 -16.32 -10.76 -3.48
N ILE A 210 -15.91 -9.72 -2.75
CA ILE A 210 -15.34 -8.49 -3.33
C ILE A 210 -13.80 -8.58 -3.47
N MET A 211 -13.13 -9.31 -2.58
CA MET A 211 -11.66 -9.52 -2.58
C MET A 211 -11.29 -11.00 -2.73
N ALA A 212 -11.73 -11.67 -3.79
CA ALA A 212 -11.41 -13.09 -4.00
C ALA A 212 -9.90 -13.30 -4.25
N GLY A 213 -9.22 -14.05 -3.39
CA GLY A 213 -7.82 -14.48 -3.59
C GLY A 213 -6.78 -13.36 -3.68
N LYS A 214 -7.11 -12.15 -3.23
CA LYS A 214 -6.23 -10.97 -3.26
C LYS A 214 -5.57 -10.69 -1.91
N PHE A 215 -6.27 -10.99 -0.82
CA PHE A 215 -5.72 -10.95 0.52
C PHE A 215 -5.10 -12.30 0.87
N LYS A 216 -3.81 -12.28 1.20
CA LYS A 216 -2.99 -13.48 1.41
C LYS A 216 -2.39 -13.44 2.81
N ALA A 217 -3.08 -14.09 3.74
CA ALA A 217 -2.70 -14.13 5.14
C ALA A 217 -1.35 -14.83 5.36
N GLU A 218 -0.87 -15.62 4.40
CA GLU A 218 0.43 -16.29 4.46
C GLU A 218 1.62 -15.34 4.62
N ASN A 219 1.46 -14.06 4.21
CA ASN A 219 2.49 -13.02 4.31
C ASN A 219 2.26 -12.09 5.53
N ILE A 220 1.43 -12.51 6.48
CA ILE A 220 1.22 -11.82 7.76
C ILE A 220 1.77 -12.73 8.86
N GLY A 221 2.86 -12.30 9.48
CA GLY A 221 3.37 -12.94 10.68
C GLY A 221 2.55 -12.53 11.92
N LEU A 222 2.58 -13.40 12.91
CA LEU A 222 2.02 -13.11 14.22
C LEU A 222 2.98 -13.61 15.29
N SER A 223 3.28 -12.72 16.23
CA SER A 223 4.08 -13.00 17.40
C SER A 223 3.25 -12.74 18.65
N VAL A 224 3.47 -13.51 19.71
CA VAL A 224 2.89 -13.23 21.04
C VAL A 224 4.01 -12.66 21.89
N ALA A 225 3.86 -11.39 22.27
CA ALA A 225 4.79 -10.69 23.12
C ALA A 225 4.21 -10.52 24.52
N VAL A 226 5.09 -10.39 25.51
CA VAL A 226 4.72 -10.18 26.91
C VAL A 226 5.58 -9.05 27.45
N LEU A 227 4.94 -7.95 27.85
CA LEU A 227 5.56 -6.93 28.70
C LEU A 227 4.88 -6.99 30.08
N ASP A 228 3.71 -6.36 30.21
CA ASP A 228 2.88 -6.43 31.42
C ASP A 228 1.77 -7.49 31.33
N SER A 229 1.26 -7.72 30.13
CA SER A 229 0.28 -8.77 29.80
C SER A 229 0.53 -9.31 28.40
N PRO A 230 0.15 -10.56 28.08
CA PRO A 230 0.28 -11.09 26.72
C PRO A 230 -0.49 -10.24 25.72
N TYR A 231 0.15 -9.89 24.61
CA TYR A 231 -0.48 -9.21 23.49
C TYR A 231 -0.03 -9.81 22.16
N ILE A 232 -0.87 -9.65 21.14
CA ILE A 232 -0.57 -10.05 19.78
C ILE A 232 0.20 -8.90 19.11
N GLU A 233 1.36 -9.22 18.57
CA GLU A 233 2.14 -8.37 17.67
C GLU A 233 1.98 -8.91 16.25
N TRP A 234 1.65 -8.02 15.32
CA TRP A 234 1.39 -8.38 13.93
C TRP A 234 2.58 -7.98 13.08
N ASP A 235 3.19 -8.94 12.42
CA ASP A 235 4.39 -8.71 11.62
C ASP A 235 3.98 -8.58 10.15
N PHE A 236 3.98 -7.33 9.67
CA PHE A 236 3.69 -7.01 8.27
C PHE A 236 4.96 -6.78 7.49
N ASP A 237 5.23 -7.66 6.53
CA ASP A 237 6.41 -7.56 5.67
C ASP A 237 6.17 -6.68 4.43
N SER A 238 4.99 -6.07 4.30
CA SER A 238 4.67 -5.08 3.25
C SER A 238 3.64 -4.06 3.72
N LEU A 239 3.84 -2.80 3.34
CA LEU A 239 2.83 -1.75 3.50
C LEU A 239 1.57 -2.05 2.66
N LYS A 240 1.72 -2.70 1.49
CA LYS A 240 0.60 -3.17 0.68
C LYS A 240 -0.36 -4.04 1.49
N VAL A 241 0.15 -5.07 2.16
CA VAL A 241 -0.68 -5.99 2.96
C VAL A 241 -1.24 -5.27 4.18
N ALA A 242 -0.49 -4.36 4.81
CA ALA A 242 -1.02 -3.52 5.89
C ALA A 242 -2.22 -2.67 5.43
N ILE A 243 -2.15 -2.05 4.25
CA ILE A 243 -3.27 -1.31 3.64
C ILE A 243 -4.46 -2.24 3.37
N GLU A 244 -4.24 -3.45 2.85
CA GLU A 244 -5.30 -4.42 2.62
C GLU A 244 -5.98 -4.87 3.92
N VAL A 245 -5.22 -5.01 5.02
CA VAL A 245 -5.77 -5.26 6.36
C VAL A 245 -6.60 -4.09 6.85
N ILE A 246 -6.06 -2.87 6.79
CA ILE A 246 -6.78 -1.64 7.17
C ILE A 246 -8.09 -1.55 6.40
N TYR A 247 -8.04 -1.76 5.08
CA TYR A 247 -9.22 -1.80 4.23
C TYR A 247 -10.23 -2.86 4.69
N SER A 248 -9.78 -4.10 4.87
CA SER A 248 -10.63 -5.23 5.24
C SER A 248 -11.38 -4.99 6.55
N PHE A 249 -10.68 -4.54 7.60
CA PHE A 249 -11.32 -4.19 8.87
C PHE A 249 -12.26 -2.99 8.72
N THR A 250 -11.88 -2.00 7.93
CA THR A 250 -12.72 -0.82 7.70
C THR A 250 -14.04 -1.18 7.06
N VAL A 251 -14.06 -2.06 6.05
CA VAL A 251 -15.31 -2.43 5.37
C VAL A 251 -16.16 -3.44 6.13
N ALA A 252 -15.52 -4.28 6.95
CA ALA A 252 -16.18 -5.32 7.74
C ALA A 252 -16.85 -4.78 9.01
N ASP A 253 -16.28 -3.76 9.66
CA ASP A 253 -16.87 -3.17 10.86
C ASP A 253 -18.06 -2.27 10.51
N SER A 254 -19.24 -2.60 11.03
CA SER A 254 -20.47 -1.84 10.82
C SER A 254 -20.44 -0.44 11.44
N LYS A 255 -19.52 -0.17 12.37
CA LYS A 255 -19.29 1.17 12.93
C LYS A 255 -18.62 2.12 11.94
N ASN A 256 -17.90 1.59 10.96
CA ASN A 256 -17.21 2.38 9.96
C ASN A 256 -18.14 2.65 8.77
N THR A 257 -18.64 3.88 8.66
CA THR A 257 -19.50 4.28 7.53
C THR A 257 -18.68 4.95 6.43
N LEU A 258 -18.10 4.19 5.50
CA LEU A 258 -17.47 4.75 4.30
C LEU A 258 -18.52 5.20 3.29
N LYS A 259 -18.32 6.39 2.68
CA LYS A 259 -19.21 6.94 1.66
C LYS A 259 -18.47 7.75 0.61
N ARG A 260 -19.12 7.92 -0.54
CA ARG A 260 -18.71 8.87 -1.59
C ARG A 260 -19.40 10.21 -1.36
N CYS A 261 -18.64 11.30 -1.35
CA CYS A 261 -19.20 12.65 -1.24
C CYS A 261 -20.07 12.97 -2.46
N GLU A 262 -21.32 13.41 -2.26
CA GLU A 262 -22.22 13.74 -3.38
C GLU A 262 -21.68 14.86 -4.29
N ASN A 263 -20.84 15.76 -3.73
CA ASN A 263 -20.24 16.89 -4.44
C ASN A 263 -18.95 16.51 -5.20
N CYS A 264 -17.91 16.07 -4.48
CA CYS A 264 -16.57 15.87 -5.06
C CYS A 264 -16.22 14.40 -5.36
N LYS A 265 -17.14 13.46 -5.07
CA LYS A 265 -16.97 12.01 -5.27
C LYS A 265 -15.82 11.35 -4.49
N LYS A 266 -14.99 12.10 -3.76
CA LYS A 266 -14.00 11.52 -2.82
C LYS A 266 -14.67 10.65 -1.77
N VAL A 267 -13.99 9.56 -1.39
CA VAL A 267 -14.38 8.75 -0.23
C VAL A 267 -14.15 9.53 1.06
N PHE A 268 -15.02 9.34 2.03
CA PHE A 268 -14.85 9.87 3.38
C PHE A 268 -15.50 8.95 4.41
N ILE A 269 -15.04 9.08 5.66
CA ILE A 269 -15.65 8.42 6.83
C ILE A 269 -16.81 9.30 7.32
N ALA A 270 -18.02 8.78 7.21
CA ALA A 270 -19.24 9.41 7.68
C ALA A 270 -19.50 9.09 9.16
N LYS A 271 -20.13 10.02 9.87
CA LYS A 271 -20.56 9.82 11.26
C LYS A 271 -21.81 8.96 11.38
N ASN A 272 -22.61 8.89 10.31
CA ASN A 272 -23.84 8.13 10.23
C ASN A 272 -24.31 7.97 8.77
N ASP A 273 -25.36 7.18 8.58
CA ASP A 273 -25.96 6.87 7.29
C ASP A 273 -26.67 8.05 6.60
N ASN A 274 -26.87 9.18 7.29
CA ASN A 274 -27.45 10.38 6.70
C ASN A 274 -26.43 11.38 6.17
N GLU A 275 -25.14 11.25 6.53
CA GLU A 275 -24.12 12.18 6.05
C GLU A 275 -23.79 11.95 4.56
N LYS A 276 -23.86 13.01 3.76
CA LYS A 276 -23.73 12.97 2.28
C LYS A 276 -22.50 13.68 1.72
N TYR A 277 -21.84 14.49 2.54
CA TYR A 277 -20.74 15.36 2.12
C TYR A 277 -19.55 15.20 3.05
N CYS A 278 -18.34 15.16 2.49
CA CYS A 278 -17.11 15.03 3.28
C CYS A 278 -16.83 16.27 4.15
N SER A 279 -17.33 17.45 3.75
CA SER A 279 -17.13 18.72 4.45
C SER A 279 -18.30 19.69 4.26
N LYS A 280 -18.39 20.69 5.16
CA LYS A 280 -19.33 21.82 5.05
C LYS A 280 -19.16 22.56 3.72
N VAL A 281 -17.91 22.70 3.25
CA VAL A 281 -17.58 23.35 1.97
C VAL A 281 -18.20 22.57 0.80
N CYS A 282 -18.05 21.24 0.78
CA CYS A 282 -18.66 20.41 -0.26
C CYS A 282 -20.19 20.50 -0.25
N ARG A 283 -20.82 20.50 0.93
CA ARG A 283 -22.27 20.68 1.06
C ARG A 283 -22.73 22.02 0.46
N ASN A 284 -22.03 23.10 0.81
CA ASN A 284 -22.40 24.44 0.32
C ASN A 284 -22.23 24.55 -1.20
N ARG A 285 -21.12 24.04 -1.76
CA ARG A 285 -20.88 24.02 -3.22
C ARG A 285 -21.98 23.24 -3.95
N TYR A 286 -22.36 22.07 -3.45
CA TYR A 286 -23.42 21.27 -4.03
C TYR A 286 -24.76 22.01 -4.06
N ASN A 287 -25.16 22.62 -2.94
CA ASN A 287 -26.42 23.34 -2.82
C ASN A 287 -26.48 24.56 -3.75
N VAL A 288 -25.37 25.31 -3.88
CA VAL A 288 -25.28 26.44 -4.81
C VAL A 288 -25.45 25.97 -6.25
N ASN A 289 -24.74 24.92 -6.67
CA ASN A 289 -24.87 24.36 -8.03
C ASN A 289 -26.30 23.86 -8.30
N LYS A 290 -26.90 23.15 -7.33
CA LYS A 290 -28.29 22.68 -7.44
C LYS A 290 -29.29 23.83 -7.57
N SER A 291 -29.11 24.91 -6.80
CA SER A 291 -29.97 26.09 -6.87
C SER A 291 -29.84 26.81 -8.22
N ARG A 292 -28.62 26.95 -8.74
CA ARG A 292 -28.36 27.57 -10.05
C ARG A 292 -28.97 26.75 -11.19
N ASN A 293 -28.88 25.43 -11.13
CA ASN A 293 -29.49 24.56 -12.16
C ASN A 293 -31.02 24.63 -12.13
N LYS A 294 -31.63 24.75 -10.94
CA LYS A 294 -33.08 24.97 -10.82
C LYS A 294 -33.53 26.32 -11.37
N ALA A 295 -32.73 27.38 -11.19
CA ALA A 295 -33.04 28.70 -11.74
C ALA A 295 -32.90 28.80 -13.27
N LYS A 296 -32.25 27.81 -13.90
CA LYS A 296 -32.11 27.70 -15.36
C LYS A 296 -33.14 26.75 -16.00
N SER A 297 -33.94 26.06 -15.18
CA SER A 297 -35.03 25.17 -15.59
C SER A 297 -36.37 25.85 -15.40
#